data_AF-B4R031-F1
#
_entry.id   AF-B4R031-F1
#
_cell.length_a   1.000
_cell.length_b   1.000
_cell.length_c   1.000
_cell.angle_alpha   90.00
_cell.angle_beta   90.00
_cell.angle_gamma   90.00
#
_symmetry.space_group_name_H-M   'P 1'
#
loop_
_entity.id
_entity.type
_entity.pdbx_description
1 polymer ?
#
loop_
_entity_poly.entity_id
_entity_poly.type
_entity_poly.pdbx_seq_one_letter_code
_entity_poly.pdbx_strand_id
1 'polypeptide(L)'
;MSDCGPRPKKPMSAFLMWMNSNGRKHIKAKHPEISIQDVSVKGGEMWRAMIDEDKVVWLEAARTAMDEYKEKVEQWNTLREQSEICLSPTYSQNYESQLSSRFSKTNQQSTLFVYDCKDETMAPICRKCFSKIKCFH
;
A
#
# COMPACT_ATOMS: atom_id res chain seq x y z
N MET A 1 -3.79 -13.34 -6.21
CA MET A 1 -4.53 -12.43 -5.31
C MET A 1 -3.56 -11.35 -4.91
N SER A 2 -3.56 -10.23 -5.63
CA SER A 2 -2.68 -9.11 -5.35
C SER A 2 -3.28 -8.34 -4.18
N ASP A 3 -2.91 -8.72 -2.96
CA ASP A 3 -3.35 -8.04 -1.75
C ASP A 3 -2.61 -6.69 -1.68
N CYS A 4 -3.20 -5.67 -2.31
CA CYS A 4 -2.87 -4.29 -2.00
C CYS A 4 -3.20 -4.09 -0.52
N GLY A 5 -2.15 -4.15 0.32
CA GLY A 5 -2.22 -4.34 1.77
C GLY A 5 -3.12 -3.37 2.54
N PRO A 6 -3.09 -3.38 3.88
CA PRO A 6 -4.11 -2.69 4.68
C PRO A 6 -4.18 -1.19 4.38
N ARG A 7 -5.40 -0.69 4.21
CA ARG A 7 -5.68 0.75 4.01
C ARG A 7 -4.96 1.58 5.09
N PRO A 8 -4.24 2.66 4.71
CA PRO A 8 -3.61 3.55 5.68
C PRO A 8 -4.60 4.05 6.74
N LYS A 9 -4.18 4.10 8.00
CA LYS A 9 -5.00 4.57 9.12
C LYS A 9 -4.86 6.07 9.30
N LYS A 10 -5.97 6.74 9.66
CA LYS A 10 -5.98 8.18 9.94
C LYS A 10 -5.04 8.51 11.11
N PRO A 11 -4.24 9.58 11.02
CA PRO A 11 -3.36 10.01 12.09
C PRO A 11 -4.16 10.58 13.25
N MET A 12 -3.52 10.65 14.41
CA MET A 12 -4.11 11.24 15.61
C MET A 12 -4.21 12.77 15.47
N SER A 13 -5.26 13.36 16.05
CA SER A 13 -5.38 14.81 16.14
C SER A 13 -4.43 15.39 17.18
N ALA A 14 -4.14 16.70 17.08
CA ALA A 14 -3.26 17.42 18.00
C ALA A 14 -3.64 17.22 19.47
N PHE A 15 -4.93 17.31 19.79
CA PHE A 15 -5.46 17.06 21.13
C PHE A 15 -5.16 15.64 21.62
N LEU A 16 -5.32 14.63 20.76
CA LEU A 16 -5.08 13.23 21.13
C LEU A 16 -3.58 12.97 21.33
N MET A 17 -2.71 13.57 20.51
CA MET A 17 -1.27 13.50 20.65
C MET A 17 -0.82 14.10 21.99
N TRP A 18 -1.33 15.29 22.33
CA TRP A 18 -1.08 15.93 23.60
C TRP A 18 -1.62 15.12 24.80
N MET A 19 -2.85 14.61 24.71
CA MET A 19 -3.47 13.79 25.74
C MET A 19 -2.65 12.53 26.05
N ASN A 20 -2.17 11.84 25.02
CA ASN A 20 -1.39 10.63 25.16
C ASN A 20 0.02 10.89 25.71
N SER A 21 0.62 12.04 25.37
CA SER A 21 1.98 12.39 25.79
C SER A 21 2.00 12.92 27.22
N ASN A 22 1.22 13.97 27.50
CA ASN A 22 1.32 14.78 28.71
C ASN A 22 -0.01 14.91 29.44
N GLY A 23 -1.12 15.09 28.71
CA GLY A 23 -2.43 15.42 29.30
C GLY A 23 -2.89 14.39 30.34
N ARG A 24 -2.86 13.09 30.02
CA ARG A 24 -3.25 12.02 30.96
C ARG A 24 -2.40 11.99 32.23
N LYS A 25 -1.08 12.16 32.10
CA LYS A 25 -0.15 12.13 33.25
C LYS A 25 -0.42 13.32 34.18
N HIS A 26 -0.60 14.50 33.59
CA HIS A 26 -0.87 15.72 34.34
C HIS A 26 -2.21 15.67 35.09
N ILE A 27 -3.25 15.13 34.44
CA ILE A 27 -4.58 15.00 35.06
C ILE A 27 -4.54 13.96 36.19
N LYS A 28 -3.90 12.81 35.97
CA LYS A 28 -3.74 11.79 37.02
C LYS A 28 -2.90 12.27 38.20
N ALA A 29 -1.89 13.11 37.96
CA ALA A 29 -1.08 13.69 39.03
C ALA A 29 -1.89 14.65 39.92
N LYS A 30 -2.81 15.42 39.33
CA LYS A 30 -3.69 16.34 40.05
C LYS A 30 -4.90 15.65 40.69
N HIS A 31 -5.42 14.61 40.04
CA HIS A 31 -6.59 13.85 40.47
C HIS A 31 -6.30 12.35 40.30
N PRO A 32 -5.70 11.70 41.31
CA PRO A 32 -5.32 10.29 41.19
C PRO A 32 -6.51 9.31 41.13
N GLU A 33 -7.68 9.71 41.67
CA GLU A 33 -8.90 8.88 41.74
C GLU A 33 -9.89 9.14 40.60
N ILE A 34 -9.55 10.01 39.65
CA ILE A 34 -10.46 10.39 38.57
C ILE A 34 -10.73 9.22 37.62
N SER A 35 -12.00 9.03 37.25
CA SER A 35 -12.40 8.03 36.26
C SER A 35 -11.79 8.32 34.89
N ILE A 36 -11.52 7.28 34.11
CA ILE A 36 -10.97 7.40 32.74
C ILE A 36 -11.88 8.28 31.86
N GLN A 37 -13.20 8.24 32.08
CA GLN A 37 -14.15 9.08 31.36
C GLN A 37 -13.94 10.57 31.71
N ASP A 38 -13.80 10.88 33.00
CA ASP A 38 -13.61 12.24 33.50
C ASP A 38 -12.23 12.81 33.14
N VAL A 39 -11.20 11.97 32.97
CA VAL A 39 -9.89 12.39 32.43
C VAL A 39 -10.04 13.06 31.07
N SER A 40 -10.91 12.51 30.21
CA SER A 40 -11.09 13.03 28.86
C SER A 40 -11.80 14.38 28.88
N VAL A 41 -12.81 14.54 29.75
CA VAL A 41 -13.53 15.80 29.95
C VAL A 41 -12.57 16.87 30.47
N LYS A 42 -11.81 16.57 31.53
CA LYS A 42 -10.83 17.50 32.11
C LYS A 42 -9.72 17.84 31.13
N GLY A 43 -9.27 16.87 30.35
CA GLY A 43 -8.31 17.08 29.28
C GLY A 43 -8.79 18.07 28.23
N GLY A 44 -10.07 17.99 27.84
CA GLY A 44 -10.67 18.94 26.90
C GLY A 44 -10.78 20.36 27.44
N GLU A 45 -11.03 20.54 28.73
CA GLU A 45 -10.99 21.85 29.39
C GLU A 45 -9.57 22.42 29.42
N MET A 46 -8.60 21.59 29.83
CA MET A 46 -7.19 21.97 29.90
C MET A 46 -6.61 22.32 28.54
N TRP A 47 -6.95 21.56 27.50
CA TRP A 47 -6.54 21.84 26.14
C TRP A 47 -7.07 23.20 25.66
N ARG A 48 -8.33 23.52 25.96
CA ARG A 48 -8.91 24.82 25.63
C ARG A 48 -8.24 25.97 26.37
N ALA A 49 -7.87 25.75 27.63
CA ALA A 49 -7.18 26.74 28.47
C ALA A 49 -5.66 26.86 28.21
N MET A 50 -5.07 25.97 27.41
CA MET A 50 -3.64 26.02 27.07
C MET A 50 -3.33 27.23 26.19
N ILE A 51 -2.13 27.80 26.33
CA ILE A 51 -1.68 28.90 25.47
C ILE A 51 -1.49 28.43 24.03
N ASP A 52 -1.68 29.34 23.07
CA ASP A 52 -1.67 28.95 21.66
C ASP A 52 -0.27 28.53 21.22
N GLU A 53 0.79 29.09 21.80
CA GLU A 53 2.18 28.73 21.50
C GLU A 53 2.48 27.25 21.79
N ASP A 54 2.01 26.75 22.94
CA ASP A 54 2.15 25.34 23.30
C ASP A 54 1.30 24.45 22.40
N LYS A 55 0.12 24.94 21.97
CA LYS A 55 -0.73 24.22 21.02
C LYS A 55 -0.11 24.17 19.62
N VAL A 56 0.62 25.20 19.19
CA VAL A 56 1.21 25.28 17.83
C VAL A 56 2.07 24.05 17.55
N VAL A 57 2.91 23.63 18.50
CA VAL A 57 3.78 22.44 18.32
C VAL A 57 2.96 21.18 18.01
N TRP A 58 1.85 20.98 18.72
CA TRP A 58 0.98 19.82 18.51
C TRP A 58 0.12 19.94 17.26
N LEU A 59 -0.34 21.15 16.93
CA LEU A 59 -1.10 21.43 15.72
C LEU A 59 -0.24 21.19 14.48
N GLU A 60 1.00 21.66 14.50
CA GLU A 60 1.96 21.45 13.42
C GLU A 60 2.32 19.97 13.28
N ALA A 61 2.60 19.27 14.39
CA ALA A 61 2.84 17.82 14.36
C ALA A 61 1.63 17.05 13.79
N ALA A 62 0.41 17.42 14.15
CA ALA A 62 -0.80 16.81 13.62
C ALA A 62 -1.00 17.14 12.13
N ARG A 63 -0.65 18.36 11.70
CA ARG A 63 -0.70 18.78 10.29
C ARG A 63 0.28 17.96 9.45
N THR A 64 1.54 17.86 9.88
CA THR A 64 2.56 17.04 9.20
C THR A 64 2.12 15.58 9.10
N ALA A 65 1.64 14.99 10.19
CA ALA A 65 1.14 13.61 10.18
C ALA A 65 -0.06 13.42 9.23
N MET A 66 -0.91 14.43 9.10
CA MET A 66 -2.04 14.41 8.17
C MET A 66 -1.61 14.53 6.71
N ASP A 67 -0.57 15.32 6.42
CA ASP A 67 -0.02 15.44 5.07
C ASP A 67 0.65 14.13 4.64
N GLU A 68 1.45 13.49 5.51
CA GLU A 68 1.99 12.14 5.24
C GLU A 68 0.90 11.09 5.01
N TYR A 69 -0.20 11.17 5.78
CA TYR A 69 -1.32 10.26 5.62
C TYR A 69 -2.00 10.42 4.25
N LYS A 70 -2.17 11.67 3.78
CA LYS A 70 -2.74 11.92 2.45
C LYS A 70 -1.88 11.29 1.35
N GLU A 71 -0.57 11.46 1.43
CA GLU A 71 0.37 10.84 0.48
C GLU A 71 0.28 9.31 0.50
N LYS A 72 0.27 8.70 1.69
CA LYS A 72 0.14 7.24 1.84
C LYS A 72 -1.20 6.72 1.30
N VAL A 73 -2.30 7.47 1.51
CA VAL A 73 -3.63 7.12 0.97
C VAL A 73 -3.67 7.24 -0.54
N GLU A 74 -3.07 8.28 -1.10
CA GLU A 74 -3.00 8.47 -2.55
C GLU A 74 -2.26 7.31 -3.20
N GLN A 75 -1.07 6.96 -2.68
CA GLN A 75 -0.31 5.79 -3.14
C GLN A 75 -1.12 4.50 -3.02
N TRP A 76 -1.82 4.29 -1.89
CA TRP A 76 -2.66 3.12 -1.69
C TRP A 76 -3.82 3.06 -2.70
N ASN A 77 -4.46 4.19 -3.00
CA ASN A 77 -5.51 4.27 -4.01
C ASN A 77 -4.97 3.96 -5.41
N THR A 78 -3.82 4.55 -5.79
CA THR A 78 -3.17 4.28 -7.09
C THR A 78 -2.81 2.81 -7.23
N LEU A 79 -2.20 2.20 -6.21
CA LEU A 79 -1.83 0.78 -6.21
C LEU A 79 -3.06 -0.12 -6.35
N ARG A 80 -4.16 0.23 -5.67
CA ARG A 80 -5.42 -0.48 -5.77
C ARG A 80 -5.99 -0.39 -7.18
N GLU A 81 -6.06 0.80 -7.77
CA GLU A 81 -6.58 1.01 -9.11
C GLU A 81 -5.73 0.30 -10.18
N GLN A 82 -4.39 0.34 -10.06
CA GLN A 82 -3.50 -0.43 -10.93
C GLN A 82 -3.73 -1.94 -10.83
N SER A 83 -3.96 -2.45 -9.61
CA SER A 83 -4.28 -3.87 -9.43
C SER A 83 -5.61 -4.25 -10.11
N GLU A 84 -6.61 -3.36 -10.06
CA GLU A 84 -7.91 -3.54 -10.73
C GLU A 84 -7.75 -3.51 -12.26
N ILE A 85 -6.89 -2.66 -12.79
CA ILE A 85 -6.60 -2.57 -14.24
C ILE A 85 -5.91 -3.84 -14.77
N CYS A 86 -4.90 -4.36 -14.06
CA CYS A 86 -4.20 -5.59 -14.46
C CYS A 86 -5.09 -6.86 -14.37
N LEU A 87 -6.16 -6.80 -13.57
CA LEU A 87 -7.16 -7.86 -13.44
C LEU A 87 -8.35 -7.67 -14.41
N SER A 88 -8.38 -6.57 -15.17
CA SER A 88 -9.51 -6.29 -16.05
C SER A 88 -9.54 -7.24 -17.27
N PRO A 89 -10.71 -7.79 -17.64
CA PRO A 89 -10.86 -8.66 -18.82
C PRO A 89 -10.46 -7.98 -20.14
N THR A 90 -10.58 -6.65 -20.20
CA THR A 90 -10.30 -5.82 -21.37
C THR A 90 -8.80 -5.67 -21.64
N TYR A 91 -7.94 -5.75 -20.61
CA TYR A 91 -6.49 -5.74 -20.77
C TYR A 91 -5.98 -7.03 -21.43
N SER A 92 -6.53 -8.19 -21.04
CA SER A 92 -6.16 -9.49 -21.59
C SER A 92 -6.51 -9.61 -23.09
N GLN A 93 -7.67 -9.10 -23.52
CA GLN A 93 -8.10 -9.11 -24.93
C GLN A 93 -7.24 -8.20 -25.82
N ASN A 94 -6.85 -7.02 -25.32
CA ASN A 94 -5.95 -6.12 -26.06
C ASN A 94 -4.53 -6.71 -26.18
N TYR A 95 -4.04 -7.40 -25.16
CA TYR A 95 -2.76 -8.11 -25.23
C TYR A 95 -2.79 -9.28 -26.23
N GLU A 96 -3.86 -10.08 -26.26
CA GLU A 96 -4.05 -11.12 -27.29
C GLU A 96 -4.12 -10.55 -28.72
N SER A 97 -4.81 -9.42 -28.90
CA SER A 97 -4.89 -8.73 -30.19
C SER A 97 -3.52 -8.17 -30.63
N GLN A 98 -2.75 -7.59 -29.71
CA GLN A 98 -1.40 -7.12 -30.01
C GLN A 98 -0.40 -8.26 -30.27
N LEU A 99 -0.46 -9.34 -29.49
CA LEU A 99 0.37 -10.53 -29.69
C LEU A 99 0.09 -11.20 -31.03
N SER A 100 -1.18 -11.38 -31.42
CA SER A 100 -1.54 -11.98 -32.71
C SER A 100 -1.09 -11.14 -33.92
N SER A 101 -1.10 -9.81 -33.79
CA SER A 101 -0.57 -8.90 -34.82
C SER A 101 0.96 -8.98 -34.93
N ARG A 102 1.67 -9.12 -33.79
CA ARG A 102 3.13 -9.19 -33.73
C ARG A 102 3.68 -10.58 -34.12
N PHE A 103 2.88 -11.63 -33.96
CA PHE A 103 3.23 -13.01 -34.35
C PHE A 103 3.01 -13.33 -35.84
N SER A 104 2.59 -12.35 -36.65
CA SER A 104 2.26 -12.60 -38.06
C SER A 104 3.44 -12.53 -39.03
N LYS A 105 4.69 -12.39 -38.58
CA LYS A 105 5.87 -12.44 -39.47
C LYS A 105 7.08 -13.07 -38.80
N THR A 106 7.15 -14.41 -38.78
CA THR A 106 8.28 -15.19 -39.33
C THR A 106 8.04 -16.69 -39.10
N ASN A 107 8.25 -17.42 -40.19
CA ASN A 107 8.37 -18.86 -40.38
C ASN A 107 8.16 -19.79 -39.16
N GLN A 108 7.12 -20.60 -39.30
CA GLN A 108 6.53 -21.57 -38.39
C GLN A 108 7.51 -22.67 -37.93
N GLN A 109 8.13 -22.51 -36.76
CA GLN A 109 8.57 -23.65 -35.96
C GLN A 109 8.16 -23.47 -34.50
N SER A 110 7.12 -24.21 -34.11
CA SER A 110 6.52 -24.26 -32.78
C SER A 110 7.52 -24.77 -31.74
N THR A 111 8.28 -23.85 -31.15
CA THR A 111 9.12 -24.11 -29.98
C THR A 111 8.34 -23.69 -28.74
N LEU A 112 8.18 -24.63 -27.81
CA LEU A 112 7.59 -24.39 -26.50
C LEU A 112 8.75 -24.06 -25.55
N PHE A 113 8.75 -22.88 -24.95
CA PHE A 113 9.73 -22.54 -23.93
C PHE A 113 9.31 -23.18 -22.61
N VAL A 114 10.19 -24.02 -22.05
CA VAL A 114 9.98 -24.64 -20.72
C VAL A 114 11.06 -24.11 -19.80
N TYR A 115 10.63 -23.65 -18.63
CA TYR A 115 11.52 -23.16 -17.59
C TYR A 115 12.24 -24.34 -16.93
N ASP A 116 13.58 -24.32 -16.93
CA ASP A 116 14.38 -25.31 -16.19
C ASP A 116 14.84 -24.71 -14.87
N CYS A 117 14.38 -25.29 -13.76
CA CYS A 117 14.70 -24.83 -12.41
C CYS A 117 16.17 -25.06 -12.01
N LYS A 118 16.99 -25.78 -12.79
CA LYS A 118 18.42 -25.95 -12.48
C LYS A 118 19.31 -24.82 -12.99
N ASP A 119 18.95 -24.23 -14.13
CA ASP A 119 19.79 -23.23 -14.82
C ASP A 119 19.15 -21.82 -14.85
N GLU A 120 18.02 -21.62 -14.15
CA GLU A 120 17.22 -20.38 -14.10
C GLU A 120 16.93 -19.74 -15.48
N THR A 121 16.96 -20.53 -16.56
CA THR A 121 16.85 -20.04 -17.93
C THR A 121 15.73 -20.75 -18.68
N MET A 122 15.05 -19.99 -19.57
CA MET A 122 14.01 -20.54 -20.43
C MET A 122 14.65 -21.19 -21.66
N ALA A 123 14.61 -22.52 -21.71
CA ALA A 123 15.15 -23.28 -22.83
C ALA A 123 14.03 -23.60 -23.84
N PRO A 124 14.24 -23.36 -25.16
CA PRO A 124 13.29 -23.76 -26.18
C PRO A 124 13.29 -25.28 -26.36
N ILE A 125 12.10 -25.88 -26.28
CA ILE A 125 11.86 -27.32 -26.48
C ILE A 125 11.00 -27.53 -27.72
N CYS A 126 11.31 -28.57 -28.50
CA CYS A 126 10.49 -28.95 -29.65
C CYS A 126 9.17 -29.61 -29.19
N ARG A 127 8.03 -29.08 -29.65
CA ARG A 127 6.68 -29.52 -29.22
C ARG A 127 6.32 -30.95 -29.66
N LYS A 128 7.02 -31.52 -30.65
CA LYS A 128 6.75 -32.88 -31.14
C LYS A 128 7.51 -33.97 -30.38
N CYS A 129 8.77 -33.72 -30.01
CA CYS A 129 9.63 -34.72 -29.38
C CYS A 129 9.95 -34.42 -27.91
N PHE A 130 9.53 -33.26 -27.38
CA PHE A 130 9.78 -32.78 -26.01
C PHE A 130 11.26 -32.84 -25.57
N SER A 131 12.18 -33.02 -26.52
CA SER A 131 13.61 -33.10 -26.28
C SER A 131 14.24 -31.73 -26.50
N LYS A 132 15.18 -31.39 -25.62
CA LYS A 132 16.02 -30.20 -25.74
C LYS A 132 17.07 -30.51 -26.81
N ILE A 133 17.08 -29.71 -27.87
CA ILE A 133 18.09 -29.60 -28.95
C ILE A 133 17.50 -29.83 -30.35
N LYS A 134 17.83 -28.85 -31.19
CA LYS A 134 17.34 -28.54 -32.54
C LYS A 134 17.08 -29.78 -33.40
N CYS A 135 15.80 -30.09 -33.61
CA CYS A 135 15.40 -30.96 -34.72
C CYS A 135 15.68 -30.21 -36.04
N PHE A 136 16.65 -30.69 -36.80
CA PHE A 136 16.82 -30.29 -38.20
C PHE A 136 15.86 -31.13 -39.03
N HIS A 137 14.83 -30.49 -39.58
CA HIS A 137 13.98 -31.04 -40.62
C HIS A 137 13.90 -30.04 -41.76
#